data_AF-A0A942QKV4-F1
#
_entry.id   AF-A0A942QKV4-F1
#
_cell.length_a   1.000
_cell.length_b   1.000
_cell.length_c   1.000
_cell.angle_alpha   90.00
_cell.angle_beta   90.00
_cell.angle_gamma   90.00
#
_symmetry.space_group_name_H-M   'P 1'
#
loop_
_entity.id
_entity.type
_entity.pdbx_description
1 polymer ?
#
loop_
_entity_poly.entity_id
_entity_poly.type
_entity_poly.pdbx_seq_one_letter_code
_entity_poly.pdbx_strand_id
1 'polypeptide(L)'
;MLIEKMKQDQLAFRKSGDKEKVSTLTFILGVLTQKKKSTDEDAVALIKSIIKSIRTSLEGHKEKLKQYEEEIAFMESYLPAQLSEEEIRDFLDTAVQNGDKITMSFMGKINMVAKAAGKTVDNQLAKTILQAYLV
;
A
#
# COMPACT_ATOMS: atom_id res chain seq x y z
N MET A 1 11.25 -6.66 12.05
CA MET A 1 9.95 -7.21 11.61
C MET A 1 8.89 -6.14 11.80
N LEU A 2 8.03 -5.95 10.80
CA LEU A 2 6.99 -4.93 10.77
C LEU A 2 6.02 -5.05 11.95
N ILE A 3 5.54 -6.26 12.25
CA ILE A 3 4.60 -6.49 13.37
C ILE A 3 5.23 -6.08 14.71
N GLU A 4 6.51 -6.35 14.90
CA GLU A 4 7.23 -5.96 16.11
C GLU A 4 7.39 -4.45 16.23
N LYS A 5 7.72 -3.77 15.11
CA LYS A 5 7.76 -2.31 15.04
C LYS A 5 6.39 -1.71 15.42
N MET A 6 5.29 -2.24 14.88
CA MET A 6 3.94 -1.78 15.21
C MET A 6 3.61 -1.93 16.71
N LYS A 7 4.04 -3.01 17.36
CA LYS A 7 3.88 -3.20 18.80
C LYS A 7 4.68 -2.18 19.61
N GLN A 8 5.94 -1.91 19.21
CA GLN A 8 6.79 -0.91 19.86
C GLN A 8 6.20 0.50 19.70
N ASP A 9 5.78 0.85 18.49
CA ASP A 9 5.15 2.14 18.18
C ASP A 9 3.84 2.32 18.96
N GLN A 10 3.01 1.28 19.08
CA GLN A 10 1.80 1.32 19.90
C GLN A 10 2.10 1.69 21.36
N LEU A 11 3.18 1.14 21.94
CA LEU A 11 3.61 1.50 23.29
C LEU A 11 4.13 2.94 23.37
N ALA A 12 4.84 3.42 22.35
CA ALA A 12 5.29 4.80 22.27
C ALA A 12 4.09 5.77 22.18
N PHE A 13 3.11 5.49 21.34
CA PHE A 13 1.91 6.33 21.19
C PHE A 13 1.02 6.33 22.44
N ARG A 14 0.99 5.23 23.21
CA ARG A 14 0.34 5.23 24.53
C ARG A 14 0.99 6.22 25.50
N LYS A 15 2.31 6.40 25.41
CA LYS A 15 3.06 7.36 26.26
C LYS A 15 2.88 8.80 25.80
N SER A 16 2.82 9.04 24.48
CA SER A 16 2.58 10.39 23.93
C SER A 16 1.12 10.85 24.03
N GLY A 17 0.19 9.92 24.26
CA GLY A 17 -1.24 10.22 24.33
C GLY A 17 -1.92 10.30 22.96
N ASP A 18 -1.28 9.84 21.89
CA ASP A 18 -1.83 9.76 20.53
C ASP A 18 -2.92 8.68 20.42
N LYS A 19 -4.11 8.97 20.95
CA LYS A 19 -5.22 8.01 21.06
C LYS A 19 -5.64 7.42 19.70
N GLU A 20 -5.61 8.21 18.63
CA GLU A 20 -5.96 7.75 17.29
C GLU A 20 -4.98 6.68 16.79
N LYS A 21 -3.67 6.98 16.79
CA LYS A 21 -2.64 6.02 16.38
C LYS A 21 -2.65 4.75 17.24
N VAL A 22 -2.90 4.88 18.55
CA VAL A 22 -3.08 3.72 19.44
C VAL A 22 -4.29 2.89 18.99
N SER A 23 -5.43 3.52 18.70
CA SER A 23 -6.64 2.84 18.24
C SER A 23 -6.40 2.08 16.94
N THR A 24 -5.83 2.75 15.93
CA THR A 24 -5.51 2.16 14.62
C THR A 24 -4.57 0.96 14.75
N LEU A 25 -3.48 1.07 15.50
CA LEU A 25 -2.55 -0.04 15.72
C LEU A 25 -3.18 -1.18 16.53
N THR A 26 -4.00 -0.87 17.53
CA THR A 26 -4.72 -1.89 18.33
C THR A 26 -5.65 -2.69 17.44
N PHE A 27 -6.39 -2.03 16.57
CA PHE A 27 -7.27 -2.68 15.60
C PHE A 27 -6.49 -3.61 14.67
N ILE A 28 -5.42 -3.12 14.04
CA ILE A 28 -4.64 -3.92 13.08
C ILE A 28 -4.03 -5.16 13.76
N LEU A 29 -3.37 -4.98 14.91
CA LEU A 29 -2.75 -6.08 15.67
C LEU A 29 -3.79 -7.09 16.19
N GLY A 30 -4.98 -6.61 16.57
CA GLY A 30 -6.11 -7.45 16.97
C GLY A 30 -6.60 -8.33 15.83
N VAL A 31 -6.79 -7.76 14.63
CA VAL A 31 -7.20 -8.51 13.44
C VAL A 31 -6.15 -9.54 13.01
N LEU A 32 -4.86 -9.19 13.08
CA LEU A 32 -3.77 -10.14 12.81
C LEU A 32 -3.81 -11.34 13.76
N THR A 33 -3.98 -11.05 15.05
CA THR A 33 -4.07 -12.08 16.09
C THR A 33 -5.30 -12.98 15.89
N GLN A 34 -6.47 -12.38 15.64
CA GLN A 34 -7.72 -13.11 15.38
C GLN A 34 -7.60 -14.03 14.17
N LYS A 35 -6.93 -13.56 13.10
CA LYS A 35 -6.72 -14.33 11.87
C LYS A 35 -5.53 -15.29 11.95
N LYS A 36 -4.85 -15.41 13.09
CA LYS A 36 -3.62 -16.20 13.28
C LYS A 36 -2.54 -15.88 12.24
N LYS A 37 -2.46 -14.60 11.86
CA LYS A 37 -1.52 -14.06 10.89
C LYS A 37 -0.34 -13.43 11.61
N SER A 38 0.87 -13.88 11.28
CA SER A 38 2.08 -13.54 12.04
C SER A 38 3.25 -13.12 11.16
N THR A 39 3.04 -12.97 9.86
CA THR A 39 4.09 -12.56 8.91
C THR A 39 3.98 -11.07 8.58
N ASP A 40 5.10 -10.45 8.22
CA ASP A 40 5.11 -9.06 7.76
C ASP A 40 4.29 -8.89 6.46
N GLU A 41 4.26 -9.92 5.60
CA GLU A 41 3.43 -9.95 4.40
C GLU A 41 1.93 -9.93 4.73
N ASP A 42 1.51 -10.66 5.77
CA ASP A 42 0.13 -10.61 6.27
C ASP A 42 -0.25 -9.22 6.78
N ALA A 43 0.66 -8.57 7.51
CA ALA A 43 0.45 -7.22 8.03
C ALA A 43 0.32 -6.21 6.89
N VAL A 44 1.21 -6.26 5.89
CA VAL A 44 1.14 -5.43 4.68
C VAL A 44 -0.17 -5.65 3.94
N ALA A 45 -0.57 -6.90 3.72
CA ALA A 45 -1.82 -7.22 3.03
C ALA A 45 -3.06 -6.71 3.77
N LEU A 46 -3.07 -6.83 5.11
CA LEU A 46 -4.16 -6.34 5.94
C LEU A 46 -4.24 -4.81 5.89
N ILE A 47 -3.12 -4.10 6.08
CA ILE A 47 -3.07 -2.64 6.05
C ILE A 47 -3.57 -2.11 4.70
N LYS A 48 -3.11 -2.69 3.58
CA LYS A 48 -3.59 -2.35 2.23
C LYS A 48 -5.11 -2.53 2.10
N SER A 49 -5.66 -3.61 2.65
CA SER A 49 -7.10 -3.88 2.62
C SER A 49 -7.89 -2.83 3.41
N ILE A 50 -7.41 -2.45 4.59
CA ILE A 50 -8.04 -1.42 5.45
C ILE A 50 -8.04 -0.06 4.73
N ILE A 51 -6.89 0.37 4.19
CA ILE A 51 -6.77 1.62 3.43
C ILE A 51 -7.77 1.64 2.27
N LYS A 52 -7.87 0.55 1.51
CA LYS A 52 -8.84 0.44 0.41
C LYS A 52 -10.27 0.60 0.90
N SER A 53 -10.64 -0.07 1.99
CA SER A 53 -11.98 0.04 2.58
C SER A 53 -12.32 1.46 3.02
N ILE A 54 -11.35 2.18 3.60
CA ILE A 54 -11.54 3.58 4.02
C ILE A 54 -11.72 4.48 2.79
N ARG A 55 -10.86 4.34 1.77
CA ARG A 55 -10.96 5.11 0.51
C ARG A 55 -12.31 4.92 -0.20
N THR A 56 -12.84 3.70 -0.23
CA THR A 56 -14.19 3.44 -0.80
C THR A 56 -15.31 4.02 0.07
N SER A 57 -15.13 4.08 1.39
CA SER A 57 -16.14 4.66 2.29
C SER A 57 -16.15 6.19 2.26
N LEU A 58 -15.03 6.81 1.86
CA LEU A 58 -14.83 8.26 1.83
C LEU A 58 -15.65 8.99 0.76
N GLU A 59 -16.07 8.31 -0.31
CA GLU A 59 -16.84 8.90 -1.41
C GLU A 59 -18.18 9.53 -0.96
N GLY A 60 -18.67 9.21 0.24
CA GLY A 60 -19.91 9.76 0.82
C GLY A 60 -19.78 10.72 2.01
N HIS A 61 -18.57 10.95 2.57
CA HIS A 61 -18.41 11.63 3.88
C HIS A 61 -17.31 12.71 3.89
N LYS A 62 -17.56 13.82 3.18
CA LYS A 62 -16.60 14.95 3.05
C LYS A 62 -16.14 15.56 4.38
N GLU A 63 -17.00 15.58 5.40
CA GLU A 63 -16.69 16.18 6.71
C GLU A 63 -15.59 15.43 7.49
N LYS A 64 -15.38 14.14 7.19
CA LYS A 64 -14.35 13.30 7.82
C LYS A 64 -13.11 13.09 6.95
N LEU A 65 -13.07 13.72 5.76
CA LEU A 65 -12.03 13.48 4.76
C LEU A 65 -10.62 13.65 5.36
N LYS A 66 -10.39 14.79 6.01
CA LYS A 66 -9.08 15.11 6.60
C LYS A 66 -8.61 14.06 7.62
N GLN A 67 -9.50 13.65 8.54
CA GLN A 67 -9.17 12.66 9.56
C GLN A 67 -8.81 11.31 8.95
N TYR A 68 -9.57 10.87 7.94
CA TYR A 68 -9.28 9.63 7.23
C TYR A 68 -8.01 9.72 6.38
N GLU A 69 -7.70 10.87 5.78
CA GLU A 69 -6.44 11.10 5.08
C GLU A 69 -5.24 11.01 6.01
N GLU A 70 -5.34 11.59 7.22
CA GLU A 70 -4.30 11.49 8.26
C GLU A 70 -4.12 10.03 8.73
N GLU A 71 -5.22 9.29 8.91
CA GLU A 71 -5.17 7.87 9.29
C GLU A 71 -4.57 7.00 8.17
N ILE A 72 -4.96 7.23 6.91
CA ILE A 72 -4.39 6.55 5.75
C ILE A 72 -2.89 6.83 5.66
N ALA A 73 -2.47 8.09 5.76
CA ALA A 73 -1.06 8.46 5.70
C ALA A 73 -0.24 7.79 6.81
N PHE A 74 -0.81 7.71 8.02
CA PHE A 74 -0.20 6.98 9.12
C PHE A 74 -0.06 5.48 8.80
N MET A 75 -1.10 4.83 8.27
CA MET A 75 -1.04 3.43 7.88
C MET A 75 -0.06 3.18 6.70
N GLU A 76 0.01 4.09 5.73
CA GLU A 76 0.93 4.01 4.60
C GLU A 76 2.40 4.08 5.03
N SER A 77 2.71 4.74 6.16
CA SER A 77 4.06 4.76 6.73
C SER A 77 4.59 3.39 7.18
N TYR A 78 3.69 2.39 7.31
CA TYR A 78 4.04 0.99 7.62
C TYR A 78 4.16 0.12 6.36
N LEU A 79 3.81 0.64 5.18
CA LEU A 79 3.89 -0.09 3.93
C LEU A 79 5.23 0.16 3.23
N PRO A 80 5.76 -0.82 2.48
CA PRO A 80 6.85 -0.55 1.55
C PRO A 80 6.39 0.49 0.51
N ALA A 81 7.30 1.36 0.11
CA ALA A 81 7.06 2.35 -0.93
C ALA A 81 6.48 1.68 -2.18
N GLN A 82 5.58 2.37 -2.88
CA GLN A 82 5.02 1.87 -4.12
C GLN A 82 5.79 2.47 -5.30
N LEU A 83 5.80 1.77 -6.44
CA LEU A 83 6.16 2.44 -7.70
C LEU A 83 5.15 3.54 -7.97
N SER A 84 5.66 4.73 -8.27
CA SER A 84 4.85 5.85 -8.74
C SER A 84 4.32 5.59 -10.16
N GLU A 85 3.29 6.32 -10.56
CA GLU A 85 2.79 6.29 -11.94
C GLU A 85 3.91 6.60 -12.95
N GLU A 86 4.76 7.58 -12.65
CA GLU A 86 5.87 7.99 -13.50
C GLU A 86 6.89 6.87 -13.67
N GLU A 87 7.26 6.18 -12.59
CA GLU A 87 8.19 5.03 -12.67
C GLU A 87 7.62 3.87 -13.49
N ILE A 88 6.31 3.63 -13.41
CA ILE A 88 5.64 2.60 -14.21
C ILE A 88 5.65 3.01 -15.69
N ARG A 89 5.36 4.28 -16.00
CA ARG A 89 5.38 4.80 -17.36
C ARG A 89 6.77 4.76 -17.96
N ASP A 90 7.79 5.23 -17.24
CA ASP A 90 9.19 5.21 -17.69
C ASP A 90 9.67 3.80 -18.03
N PHE A 91 9.30 2.82 -17.19
CA PHE A 91 9.57 1.40 -17.46
C PHE A 91 8.91 0.91 -18.76
N LEU A 92 7.64 1.29 -19.00
CA LEU A 92 6.91 0.89 -20.21
C LEU A 92 7.43 1.60 -21.46
N ASP A 93 7.70 2.91 -21.38
CA ASP A 93 8.29 3.70 -22.46
C ASP A 93 9.66 3.15 -22.86
N THR A 94 10.52 2.82 -21.89
CA THR A 94 11.81 2.18 -22.15
C THR A 94 11.65 0.86 -22.89
N ALA A 95 10.66 0.04 -22.52
CA ALA A 95 10.38 -1.21 -23.21
C ALA A 95 9.89 -0.98 -24.65
N VAL A 96 9.01 0.01 -24.87
CA VAL A 96 8.58 0.40 -26.22
C VAL A 96 9.76 0.88 -27.08
N GLN A 97 10.65 1.71 -26.53
CA GLN A 97 11.85 2.20 -27.21
C GLN A 97 12.82 1.07 -27.58
N ASN A 98 12.90 0.03 -26.74
CA ASN A 98 13.68 -1.17 -27.01
C ASN A 98 13.01 -2.12 -28.03
N GLY A 99 11.82 -1.77 -28.53
CA GLY A 99 11.07 -2.57 -29.49
C GLY A 99 10.29 -3.73 -28.88
N ASP A 100 10.14 -3.78 -27.55
CA ASP A 100 9.27 -4.77 -26.92
C ASP A 100 7.80 -4.51 -27.26
N LYS A 101 7.07 -5.57 -27.58
CA LYS A 101 5.61 -5.50 -27.66
C LYS A 101 5.01 -5.49 -26.25
N ILE A 102 4.37 -4.39 -25.87
CA ILE A 102 3.65 -4.30 -24.60
C ILE A 102 2.43 -5.23 -24.64
N THR A 103 2.31 -6.07 -23.61
CA THR A 103 1.23 -7.04 -23.44
C THR A 103 0.85 -7.10 -21.97
N MET A 104 -0.30 -7.71 -21.65
CA MET A 104 -0.70 -7.93 -20.26
C MET A 104 0.34 -8.69 -19.42
N SER A 105 1.25 -9.44 -20.05
CA SER A 105 2.38 -10.12 -19.39
C SER A 105 3.40 -9.16 -18.76
N PHE A 106 3.44 -7.89 -19.18
CA PHE A 106 4.28 -6.86 -18.57
C PHE A 106 3.94 -6.61 -17.10
N MET A 107 2.74 -6.97 -16.65
CA MET A 107 2.39 -6.91 -15.23
C MET A 107 3.36 -7.71 -14.35
N GLY A 108 3.84 -8.85 -14.83
CA GLY A 108 4.86 -9.64 -14.14
C GLY A 108 6.21 -8.92 -14.08
N LYS A 109 6.59 -8.23 -15.16
CA LYS A 109 7.82 -7.43 -15.23
C LYS A 109 7.76 -6.22 -14.30
N ILE A 110 6.63 -5.49 -14.26
CA ILE A 110 6.42 -4.36 -13.34
C ILE A 110 6.60 -4.82 -11.88
N ASN A 111 6.01 -5.97 -11.51
CA ASN A 111 6.18 -6.56 -10.18
C ASN A 111 7.63 -6.94 -9.88
N MET A 112 8.38 -7.44 -10.87
CA MET A 112 9.80 -7.77 -10.73
C MET A 112 10.65 -6.52 -10.51
N VAL A 113 10.40 -5.44 -11.27
CA VAL A 113 11.07 -4.14 -11.12
C VAL A 113 10.79 -3.56 -9.74
N ALA A 114 9.53 -3.58 -9.30
CA ALA A 114 9.17 -3.12 -7.97
C ALA A 114 9.93 -3.90 -6.89
N LYS A 115 9.93 -5.24 -6.98
CA LYS A 115 10.65 -6.10 -6.04
C LYS A 115 12.14 -5.82 -6.01
N ALA A 116 12.76 -5.61 -7.18
CA ALA A 116 14.18 -5.24 -7.29
C ALA A 116 14.49 -3.88 -6.64
N ALA A 117 13.54 -2.93 -6.72
CA ALA A 117 13.63 -1.63 -6.06
C ALA A 117 13.21 -1.64 -4.58
N GLY A 118 12.87 -2.80 -4.00
CA GLY A 118 12.32 -2.90 -2.64
C GLY A 118 10.94 -2.24 -2.49
N LYS A 119 10.24 -2.01 -3.61
CA LYS A 119 8.94 -1.38 -3.70
C LYS A 119 7.83 -2.40 -3.93
N THR A 120 6.59 -1.97 -3.74
CA THR A 120 5.39 -2.73 -4.14
C THR A 120 4.66 -2.05 -5.29
N VAL A 121 3.68 -2.74 -5.86
CA VAL A 121 2.88 -2.23 -6.99
C VAL A 121 1.43 -2.07 -6.54
N ASP A 122 0.82 -0.93 -6.85
CA ASP A 122 -0.63 -0.82 -6.90
C ASP A 122 -1.11 -1.51 -8.18
N ASN A 123 -1.67 -2.71 -8.04
CA ASN A 123 -2.06 -3.52 -9.19
C ASN A 123 -3.17 -2.86 -10.04
N GLN A 124 -4.00 -1.99 -9.45
CA GLN A 124 -5.06 -1.32 -10.19
C GLN A 124 -4.49 -0.17 -11.02
N LEU A 125 -3.66 0.68 -10.41
CA LEU A 125 -2.96 1.76 -11.11
C LEU A 125 -2.08 1.21 -12.24
N ALA A 126 -1.24 0.22 -11.92
CA ALA A 126 -0.35 -0.40 -12.90
C ALA A 126 -1.12 -1.05 -14.06
N LYS A 127 -2.28 -1.66 -13.79
CA LYS A 127 -3.16 -2.20 -14.84
C LYS A 127 -3.73 -1.09 -15.71
N THR A 128 -4.23 0.01 -15.13
CA THR A 128 -4.78 1.14 -15.88
C THR A 128 -3.73 1.76 -16.80
N ILE A 129 -2.51 1.98 -16.29
CA ILE A 129 -1.40 2.49 -17.09
C ILE A 129 -1.05 1.49 -18.19
N LEU A 130 -0.86 0.21 -17.85
CA LEU A 130 -0.51 -0.82 -18.82
C LEU A 130 -1.53 -0.92 -19.95
N GLN A 131 -2.83 -0.85 -19.65
CA GLN A 131 -3.91 -0.85 -20.65
C GLN A 131 -3.81 0.32 -21.63
N ALA A 132 -3.31 1.49 -21.21
CA ALA A 132 -3.11 2.62 -22.09
C ALA A 132 -1.97 2.41 -23.11
N TYR A 133 -1.06 1.47 -22.86
CA TYR A 133 0.05 1.10 -23.76
C TYR A 133 -0.27 -0.14 -24.62
N LEU A 134 -1.42 -0.78 -24.42
CA LEU A 134 -1.90 -1.86 -25.28
C LEU A 134 -2.55 -1.23 -26.52
N VAL A 135 -1.76 -1.07 -27.58
CA VAL A 135 -2.24 -0.68 -28.92
C VAL A 135 -2.67 -1.91 -29.72
#